data_AF-A0A5N6TYM9-F1
#
_entry.id   AF-A0A5N6TYM9-F1
#
_cell.length_a   1.000
_cell.length_b   1.000
_cell.length_c   1.000
_cell.angle_alpha   90.00
_cell.angle_beta   90.00
_cell.angle_gamma   90.00
#
_symmetry.space_group_name_H-M   'P 1'
#
loop_
_entity.id
_entity.type
_entity.pdbx_description
1 polymer ?
#
loop_
_entity_poly.entity_id
_entity_poly.type
_entity_poly.pdbx_seq_one_letter_code
_entity_poly.pdbx_strand_id
1 'polypeptide(L)'
;MSPNSDEEEEFLDKLVKDIVDQFFTEFRLQLRDLAPDDDSPTPMQSEFIPETEKDYQEYIWRYIKRNLPRFYERGDPFVENLVTRAAACSRQITQEYDLDRKVTPKVAIMGLYDFVILCDDSGSMKKGTRIQALADVCQRISHIASAIHPQGVFLRFLNNQSDYPCEMMSDSEAIRAKILSTRYGGFTQLGTMLQTNITEPFIFEKYERKELKKPIIAVVITDGCPTKERREMFQEAVLYCKGRLTELKYEPASVIFLISRIGDDPEAEFFLSGLRTKALEEMLYSCPDQLDKRRHVFRRAEKNSEYSSRLINMFATALDGQAEMPTLRPGDRSV
;
A
#
# COMPACT_ATOMS: atom_id res chain seq x y z
N MET A 1 -24.78 21.72 -53.95
CA MET A 1 -25.24 21.62 -52.55
C MET A 1 -24.60 20.38 -51.99
N SER A 2 -23.54 20.57 -51.19
CA SER A 2 -22.85 19.48 -50.52
C SER A 2 -23.67 19.07 -49.29
N PRO A 3 -23.79 17.77 -48.95
CA PRO A 3 -24.48 17.36 -47.73
C PRO A 3 -23.71 17.84 -46.50
N ASN A 4 -24.43 18.27 -45.47
CA ASN A 4 -23.90 18.78 -44.20
C ASN A 4 -23.16 17.65 -43.46
N SER A 5 -21.83 17.75 -43.33
CA SER A 5 -20.96 16.81 -42.59
C SER A 5 -21.38 16.62 -41.14
N ASP A 6 -21.95 17.66 -40.54
CA ASP A 6 -22.22 17.72 -39.11
C ASP A 6 -23.46 16.87 -38.72
N GLU A 7 -24.42 16.71 -39.63
CA GLU A 7 -25.59 15.85 -39.43
C GLU A 7 -25.25 14.36 -39.57
N GLU A 8 -24.26 14.02 -40.41
CA GLU A 8 -23.76 12.65 -40.54
C GLU A 8 -22.95 12.22 -39.31
N GLU A 9 -22.16 13.14 -38.75
CA GLU A 9 -21.33 12.89 -37.56
C GLU A 9 -22.22 12.72 -36.30
N GLU A 10 -23.25 13.54 -36.14
CA GLU A 10 -24.21 13.41 -35.03
C GLU A 10 -25.05 12.11 -35.13
N PHE A 11 -25.36 11.67 -36.35
CA PHE A 11 -26.02 10.39 -36.59
C PHE A 11 -25.13 9.20 -36.23
N LEU A 12 -23.83 9.26 -36.58
CA LEU A 12 -22.84 8.23 -36.23
C LEU A 12 -22.64 8.12 -34.73
N ASP A 13 -22.51 9.23 -34.01
CA ASP A 13 -22.36 9.24 -32.56
C ASP A 13 -23.58 8.65 -31.84
N LYS A 14 -24.78 8.97 -32.33
CA LYS A 14 -26.02 8.41 -31.79
C LYS A 14 -26.11 6.90 -32.03
N LEU A 15 -25.74 6.44 -33.23
CA LEU A 15 -25.73 5.02 -33.57
C LEU A 15 -24.72 4.24 -32.71
N VAL A 16 -23.52 4.78 -32.51
CA VAL A 16 -22.50 4.16 -31.65
C VAL A 16 -23.00 4.05 -30.21
N LYS A 17 -23.62 5.12 -29.69
CA LYS A 17 -24.18 5.12 -28.33
C LYS A 17 -25.28 4.06 -28.16
N ASP A 18 -26.21 3.98 -29.10
CA ASP A 18 -27.32 3.01 -29.05
C ASP A 18 -26.79 1.56 -29.09
N ILE A 19 -25.76 1.29 -29.91
CA ILE A 19 -25.12 -0.04 -29.97
C ILE A 19 -24.41 -0.37 -28.64
N VAL A 20 -23.70 0.59 -28.06
CA VAL A 20 -22.99 0.41 -26.77
C VAL A 20 -23.99 0.15 -25.64
N ASP A 21 -25.08 0.92 -25.58
CA ASP A 21 -26.12 0.77 -24.57
C ASP A 21 -26.86 -0.58 -24.72
N GLN A 22 -27.12 -1.01 -25.96
CA GLN A 22 -27.71 -2.32 -26.24
C GLN A 22 -26.77 -3.46 -25.85
N PHE A 23 -25.47 -3.35 -26.14
CA PHE A 23 -24.46 -4.32 -25.73
C PHE A 23 -24.41 -4.47 -24.20
N PHE A 24 -24.33 -3.37 -23.46
CA PHE A 24 -24.31 -3.43 -22.00
C PHE A 24 -25.62 -3.95 -21.40
N THR A 25 -26.75 -3.72 -22.06
CA THR A 25 -28.05 -4.24 -21.64
C THR A 25 -28.12 -5.76 -21.83
N GLU A 26 -27.74 -6.27 -23.00
CA GLU A 26 -27.69 -7.72 -23.25
C GLU A 26 -26.64 -8.42 -22.39
N PHE A 27 -25.47 -7.80 -22.20
CA PHE A 27 -24.42 -8.34 -21.32
C PHE A 27 -24.91 -8.48 -19.87
N ARG A 28 -25.68 -7.51 -19.37
CA ARG A 28 -26.30 -7.59 -18.03
C ARG A 28 -27.36 -8.69 -17.94
N LEU A 29 -28.13 -8.92 -19.01
CA LEU A 29 -29.11 -10.00 -19.06
C LEU A 29 -28.42 -11.37 -19.04
N GLN A 30 -27.34 -11.54 -19.82
CA GLN A 30 -26.56 -12.79 -19.85
C GLN A 30 -25.84 -13.08 -18.52
N LEU A 31 -25.39 -12.05 -17.81
CA LEU A 31 -24.83 -12.21 -16.46
C LEU A 31 -25.89 -12.64 -15.43
N ARG A 32 -27.17 -12.34 -15.68
CA ARG A 32 -28.29 -12.70 -14.81
C ARG A 32 -28.63 -14.19 -14.90
N ASP A 33 -28.48 -14.79 -16.08
CA ASP A 33 -28.71 -16.22 -16.32
C ASP A 33 -27.54 -17.12 -15.83
N LEU A 34 -26.43 -16.53 -15.40
CA LEU A 34 -25.26 -17.23 -14.84
C LEU A 34 -25.19 -17.17 -13.30
N ALA A 35 -26.11 -16.45 -12.65
CA ALA A 35 -26.22 -16.43 -11.19
C ALA A 35 -27.15 -17.59 -10.74
N PRO A 36 -26.73 -18.43 -9.78
CA PRO A 36 -27.64 -19.41 -9.20
C PRO A 36 -28.75 -18.69 -8.42
N ASP A 37 -30.00 -19.14 -8.61
CA ASP A 37 -31.18 -18.71 -7.87
C ASP A 37 -31.02 -19.00 -6.37
N ASP A 38 -30.49 -18.05 -5.60
CA ASP A 38 -30.67 -17.96 -4.15
C ASP A 38 -31.13 -16.54 -3.80
N ASP A 39 -32.41 -16.29 -4.07
CA ASP A 39 -33.10 -15.02 -3.84
C ASP A 39 -33.58 -14.92 -2.38
N SER A 40 -32.67 -15.18 -1.44
CA SER A 40 -32.80 -14.74 -0.06
C SER A 40 -31.92 -13.51 0.12
N PRO A 41 -32.46 -12.33 0.48
CA PRO A 41 -31.64 -11.18 0.78
C PRO A 41 -30.88 -11.49 2.06
N THR A 42 -29.66 -12.01 1.90
CA THR A 42 -28.65 -11.94 2.94
C THR A 42 -28.59 -10.45 3.32
N PRO A 43 -28.84 -10.06 4.58
CA PRO A 43 -28.83 -8.65 4.91
C PRO A 43 -27.46 -8.09 4.54
N MET A 44 -27.42 -7.24 3.51
CA MET A 44 -26.27 -6.40 3.22
C MET A 44 -26.07 -5.59 4.50
N GLN A 45 -25.16 -6.04 5.35
CA GLN A 45 -24.71 -5.25 6.49
C GLN A 45 -24.21 -3.95 5.89
N SER A 46 -24.92 -2.85 6.16
CA SER A 46 -24.45 -1.52 5.81
C SER A 46 -23.03 -1.39 6.37
N GLU A 47 -22.06 -1.26 5.48
CA GLU A 47 -20.65 -1.20 5.83
C GLU A 47 -20.43 -0.05 6.82
N PHE A 48 -19.90 -0.34 8.01
CA PHE A 48 -19.77 0.64 9.09
C PHE A 48 -18.69 1.68 8.75
N ILE A 49 -19.12 2.91 8.44
CA ILE A 49 -18.22 4.04 8.19
C ILE A 49 -18.25 4.95 9.43
N PRO A 50 -17.12 5.12 10.15
CA PRO A 50 -17.08 5.96 11.33
C PRO A 50 -17.18 7.44 10.97
N GLU A 51 -18.04 8.17 11.70
CA GLU A 51 -18.24 9.62 11.50
C GLU A 51 -17.97 10.42 12.78
N THR A 52 -18.21 9.83 13.95
CA THR A 52 -17.97 10.45 15.25
C THR A 52 -16.70 9.92 15.91
N GLU A 53 -16.21 10.62 16.93
CA GLU A 53 -15.06 10.15 17.73
C GLU A 53 -15.31 8.77 18.33
N LYS A 54 -16.52 8.52 18.82
CA LYS A 54 -16.91 7.21 19.36
C LYS A 54 -16.88 6.11 18.29
N ASP A 55 -17.31 6.43 17.06
CA ASP A 55 -17.27 5.46 15.96
C ASP A 55 -15.82 5.15 15.55
N TYR A 56 -14.96 6.18 15.49
CA TYR A 56 -13.53 6.01 15.23
C TYR A 56 -12.85 5.20 16.33
N GLN A 57 -13.22 5.45 17.60
CA GLN A 57 -12.75 4.66 18.73
C GLN A 57 -13.11 3.19 18.55
N GLU A 58 -14.38 2.89 18.24
CA GLU A 58 -14.83 1.52 18.00
C GLU A 58 -14.13 0.88 16.79
N TYR A 59 -14.01 1.62 15.68
CA TYR A 59 -13.36 1.16 14.45
C TYR A 59 -11.88 0.78 14.68
N ILE A 60 -11.10 1.69 15.27
CA ILE A 60 -9.67 1.51 15.52
C ILE A 60 -9.45 0.41 16.55
N TRP A 61 -10.19 0.39 17.66
CA TRP A 61 -10.03 -0.66 18.68
C TRP A 61 -10.47 -2.04 18.19
N ARG A 62 -11.47 -2.13 17.30
CA ARG A 62 -11.85 -3.38 16.65
C ARG A 62 -10.69 -3.93 15.81
N TYR A 63 -10.01 -3.07 15.05
CA TYR A 63 -8.82 -3.45 14.29
C TYR A 63 -7.68 -3.90 15.22
N ILE A 64 -7.35 -3.10 16.23
CA ILE A 64 -6.27 -3.40 17.17
C ILE A 64 -6.50 -4.74 17.86
N LYS A 65 -7.70 -4.98 18.40
CA LYS A 65 -8.01 -6.22 19.11
C LYS A 65 -7.82 -7.46 18.23
N ARG A 66 -8.12 -7.36 16.94
CA ARG A 66 -8.00 -8.47 15.98
C ARG A 66 -6.57 -8.67 15.51
N ASN A 67 -5.86 -7.58 15.23
CA ASN A 67 -4.67 -7.59 14.38
C ASN A 67 -3.39 -7.15 15.08
N LEU A 68 -3.49 -6.40 16.18
CA LEU A 68 -2.37 -5.79 16.88
C LEU A 68 -2.47 -5.86 18.43
N PRO A 69 -3.06 -6.91 19.05
CA PRO A 69 -3.23 -6.98 20.50
C PRO A 69 -1.90 -7.00 21.29
N ARG A 70 -0.78 -7.28 20.62
CA ARG A 70 0.57 -7.26 21.20
C ARG A 70 1.20 -5.86 21.29
N PHE A 71 0.69 -4.90 20.51
CA PHE A 71 1.28 -3.56 20.41
C PHE A 71 0.56 -2.53 21.28
N TYR A 72 -0.77 -2.69 21.45
CA TYR A 72 -1.60 -1.68 22.08
C TYR A 72 -2.56 -2.30 23.09
N GLU A 73 -2.70 -1.65 24.23
CA GLU A 73 -3.60 -2.04 25.31
C GLU A 73 -4.70 -0.98 25.51
N ARG A 74 -5.88 -1.36 25.97
CA ARG A 74 -6.98 -0.41 26.20
C ARG A 74 -6.53 0.76 27.08
N GLY A 75 -6.85 1.98 26.63
CA GLY A 75 -6.43 3.20 27.32
C GLY A 75 -5.01 3.66 26.97
N ASP A 76 -4.36 3.06 25.97
CA ASP A 76 -3.08 3.52 25.44
C ASP A 76 -3.19 5.01 25.01
N PRO A 77 -2.41 5.92 25.63
CA PRO A 77 -2.51 7.36 25.34
C PRO A 77 -2.24 7.73 23.88
N PHE A 78 -1.37 6.98 23.19
CA PHE A 78 -1.09 7.19 21.78
C PHE A 78 -2.31 6.86 20.93
N VAL A 79 -2.98 5.72 21.20
CA VAL A 79 -4.19 5.31 20.47
C VAL A 79 -5.34 6.27 20.72
N GLU A 80 -5.57 6.70 21.96
CA GLU A 80 -6.65 7.66 22.25
C GLU A 80 -6.40 9.02 21.59
N ASN A 81 -5.14 9.48 21.52
CA ASN A 81 -4.79 10.68 20.77
C ASN A 81 -5.02 10.51 19.26
N LEU A 82 -4.65 9.36 18.71
CA LEU A 82 -4.86 9.02 17.31
C LEU A 82 -6.35 9.01 16.96
N VAL A 83 -7.20 8.41 17.80
CA VAL A 83 -8.66 8.40 17.66
C VAL A 83 -9.22 9.82 17.62
N THR A 84 -8.84 10.65 18.61
CA THR A 84 -9.29 12.04 18.72
C THR A 84 -8.92 12.83 17.46
N ARG A 85 -7.67 12.69 17.00
CA ARG A 85 -7.17 13.35 15.79
C ARG A 85 -7.90 12.87 14.54
N ALA A 86 -8.02 11.55 14.37
CA ALA A 86 -8.70 10.96 13.22
C ALA A 86 -10.13 11.46 13.08
N ALA A 87 -10.89 11.51 14.19
CA ALA A 87 -12.24 12.05 14.19
C ALA A 87 -12.27 13.53 13.78
N ALA A 88 -11.35 14.34 14.31
CA ALA A 88 -11.27 15.76 14.03
C ALA A 88 -10.85 16.10 12.59
N CYS A 89 -9.91 15.35 12.00
CA CYS A 89 -9.38 15.65 10.66
C CYS A 89 -9.94 14.78 9.53
N SER A 90 -10.79 13.77 9.82
CA SER A 90 -11.37 12.85 8.84
C SER A 90 -11.92 13.56 7.58
N ARG A 91 -12.80 14.54 7.75
CA ARG A 91 -13.42 15.30 6.63
C ARG A 91 -12.39 16.04 5.80
N GLN A 92 -11.39 16.64 6.44
CA GLN A 92 -10.31 17.34 5.74
C GLN A 92 -9.50 16.35 4.91
N ILE A 93 -9.12 15.20 5.48
CA ILE A 93 -8.38 14.14 4.78
C ILE A 93 -9.17 13.61 3.58
N THR A 94 -10.48 13.36 3.74
CA THR A 94 -11.35 12.93 2.63
C THR A 94 -11.32 13.95 1.48
N GLN A 95 -11.40 15.24 1.78
CA GLN A 95 -11.41 16.31 0.78
C GLN A 95 -10.04 16.53 0.14
N GLU A 96 -8.98 16.60 0.95
CA GLU A 96 -7.60 16.87 0.51
C GLU A 96 -7.11 15.82 -0.48
N TYR A 97 -7.45 14.56 -0.22
CA TYR A 97 -7.02 13.42 -1.02
C TYR A 97 -8.10 12.90 -1.96
N ASP A 98 -9.29 13.52 -2.03
CA ASP A 98 -10.43 13.04 -2.83
C ASP A 98 -10.66 11.53 -2.64
N LEU A 99 -10.84 11.13 -1.38
CA LEU A 99 -10.97 9.71 -0.99
C LEU A 99 -12.43 9.28 -0.98
N ASP A 100 -12.68 8.02 -1.31
CA ASP A 100 -13.91 7.35 -0.88
C ASP A 100 -14.00 7.40 0.66
N ARG A 101 -15.20 7.70 1.17
CA ARG A 101 -15.48 7.77 2.61
C ARG A 101 -15.12 6.48 3.33
N LYS A 102 -15.15 5.32 2.65
CA LYS A 102 -14.74 4.01 3.18
C LYS A 102 -13.23 3.87 3.36
N VAL A 103 -12.43 4.64 2.64
CA VAL A 103 -10.96 4.59 2.69
C VAL A 103 -10.41 5.50 3.78
N THR A 104 -11.09 6.63 4.05
CA THR A 104 -10.64 7.62 5.05
C THR A 104 -10.33 7.01 6.43
N PRO A 105 -11.16 6.13 7.01
CA PRO A 105 -10.87 5.49 8.29
C PRO A 105 -9.59 4.66 8.28
N LYS A 106 -9.21 4.09 7.13
CA LYS A 106 -7.99 3.28 6.98
C LYS A 106 -6.73 4.13 7.09
N VAL A 107 -6.79 5.42 6.79
CA VAL A 107 -5.69 6.36 7.05
C VAL A 107 -5.39 6.45 8.55
N ALA A 108 -6.40 6.36 9.41
CA ALA A 108 -6.20 6.28 10.85
C ALA A 108 -5.52 4.98 11.26
N ILE A 109 -5.91 3.85 10.66
CA ILE A 109 -5.23 2.57 10.88
C ILE A 109 -3.76 2.63 10.45
N MET A 110 -3.44 3.25 9.31
CA MET A 110 -2.06 3.48 8.87
C MET A 110 -1.25 4.25 9.92
N GLY A 111 -1.87 5.19 10.64
CA GLY A 111 -1.24 5.96 11.71
C GLY A 111 -0.75 5.12 12.90
N LEU A 112 -1.25 3.90 13.08
CA LEU A 112 -0.73 2.94 14.07
C LEU A 112 0.65 2.41 13.69
N TYR A 113 1.02 2.45 12.41
CA TYR A 113 2.24 1.80 11.93
C TYR A 113 3.41 2.78 11.81
N ASP A 114 4.63 2.28 11.96
CA ASP A 114 5.83 2.94 11.47
C ASP A 114 6.04 2.60 9.99
N PHE A 115 6.44 3.58 9.19
CA PHE A 115 6.70 3.40 7.76
C PHE A 115 8.20 3.20 7.52
N VAL A 116 8.57 2.11 6.86
CA VAL A 116 9.96 1.82 6.46
C VAL A 116 10.00 1.62 4.94
N ILE A 117 10.71 2.48 4.23
CA ILE A 117 10.78 2.47 2.77
C ILE A 117 12.15 1.92 2.32
N LEU A 118 12.16 0.78 1.65
CA LEU A 118 13.33 0.24 0.96
C LEU A 118 13.39 0.83 -0.45
N CYS A 119 14.33 1.75 -0.62
CA CYS A 119 14.59 2.47 -1.85
C CYS A 119 15.63 1.73 -2.69
N ASP A 120 15.30 1.43 -3.94
CA ASP A 120 16.27 0.96 -4.91
C ASP A 120 17.23 2.09 -5.29
N ASP A 121 18.51 1.86 -5.00
CA ASP A 121 19.64 2.71 -5.35
C ASP A 121 20.62 2.00 -6.28
N SER A 122 20.19 0.96 -7.00
CA SER A 122 21.01 0.23 -7.95
C SER A 122 21.38 1.07 -9.18
N GLY A 123 22.25 0.53 -10.04
CA GLY A 123 22.70 1.23 -11.25
C GLY A 123 21.60 1.54 -12.26
N SER A 124 20.56 0.69 -12.37
CA SER A 124 19.46 0.85 -13.33
C SER A 124 18.62 2.11 -13.08
N MET A 125 18.53 2.54 -11.82
CA MET A 125 17.78 3.72 -11.40
C MET A 125 18.27 5.02 -12.05
N LYS A 126 19.51 5.07 -12.57
CA LYS A 126 20.02 6.25 -13.28
C LYS A 126 19.33 6.54 -14.61
N LYS A 127 18.50 5.63 -15.11
CA LYS A 127 17.78 5.80 -16.38
C LYS A 127 16.61 6.78 -16.22
N GLY A 128 16.57 7.79 -17.08
CA GLY A 128 15.43 8.71 -17.19
C GLY A 128 15.14 9.45 -15.89
N THR A 129 13.89 9.42 -15.45
CA THR A 129 13.39 10.17 -14.27
C THR A 129 13.15 9.29 -13.04
N ARG A 130 13.72 8.08 -13.00
CA ARG A 130 13.42 7.07 -11.95
C ARG A 130 13.83 7.56 -10.56
N ILE A 131 15.00 8.20 -10.42
CA ILE A 131 15.46 8.79 -9.15
C ILE A 131 14.51 9.89 -8.66
N GLN A 132 14.08 10.80 -9.55
CA GLN A 132 13.13 11.85 -9.18
C GLN A 132 11.79 11.24 -8.81
N ALA A 133 11.31 10.25 -9.57
CA ALA A 133 10.08 9.54 -9.23
C ALA A 133 10.14 8.90 -7.84
N LEU A 134 11.25 8.25 -7.48
CA LEU A 134 11.47 7.67 -6.17
C LEU A 134 11.40 8.74 -5.08
N ALA A 135 12.11 9.86 -5.26
CA ALA A 135 12.09 10.98 -4.31
C ALA A 135 10.66 11.46 -4.03
N ASP A 136 9.88 11.66 -5.10
CA ASP A 136 8.53 12.17 -4.99
C ASP A 136 7.51 11.17 -4.43
N VAL A 137 7.71 9.87 -4.65
CA VAL A 137 6.93 8.82 -3.97
C VAL A 137 7.23 8.84 -2.48
N CYS A 138 8.49 8.86 -2.08
CA CYS A 138 8.89 8.87 -0.67
C CYS A 138 8.37 10.12 0.09
N GLN A 139 8.44 11.30 -0.54
CA GLN A 139 7.85 12.54 0.02
C GLN A 139 6.36 12.36 0.31
N ARG A 140 5.61 11.76 -0.63
CA ARG A 140 4.17 11.56 -0.46
C ARG A 140 3.82 10.49 0.54
N ILE A 141 4.59 9.40 0.61
CA ILE A 141 4.41 8.40 1.67
C ILE A 141 4.64 9.06 3.03
N SER A 142 5.62 9.96 3.17
CA SER A 142 5.83 10.72 4.41
C SER A 142 4.67 11.65 4.75
N HIS A 143 4.07 12.33 3.77
CA HIS A 143 2.86 13.13 3.98
C HIS A 143 1.65 12.26 4.41
N ILE A 144 1.47 11.09 3.78
CA ILE A 144 0.41 10.13 4.16
C ILE A 144 0.65 9.61 5.58
N ALA A 145 1.88 9.24 5.91
CA ALA A 145 2.23 8.77 7.24
C ALA A 145 1.88 9.84 8.30
N SER A 146 2.13 11.11 8.03
CA SER A 146 1.86 12.22 8.96
C SER A 146 0.43 12.78 8.92
N ALA A 147 -0.47 12.21 8.11
CA ALA A 147 -1.80 12.79 7.84
C ALA A 147 -2.69 12.91 9.09
N ILE A 148 -2.59 11.97 10.04
CA ILE A 148 -3.43 11.95 11.25
C ILE A 148 -2.67 12.57 12.43
N HIS A 149 -1.42 12.16 12.60
CA HIS A 149 -0.55 12.64 13.68
C HIS A 149 0.88 12.83 13.17
N PRO A 150 1.68 13.74 13.78
CA PRO A 150 3.05 13.96 13.35
C PRO A 150 3.91 12.70 13.48
N GLN A 151 4.31 12.14 12.34
CA GLN A 151 5.29 11.04 12.26
C GLN A 151 6.12 11.16 10.99
N GLY A 152 7.28 10.52 10.98
CA GLY A 152 8.14 10.44 9.80
C GLY A 152 8.15 9.05 9.18
N VAL A 153 9.14 8.83 8.31
CA VAL A 153 9.42 7.55 7.66
C VAL A 153 10.88 7.19 7.87
N PHE A 154 11.19 5.90 7.88
CA PHE A 154 12.56 5.41 7.80
C PHE A 154 12.91 5.14 6.35
N LEU A 155 14.01 5.70 5.87
CA LEU A 155 14.55 5.39 4.54
C LEU A 155 15.69 4.38 4.67
N ARG A 156 15.60 3.30 3.90
CA ARG A 156 16.68 2.32 3.72
C ARG A 156 16.97 2.19 2.24
N PHE A 157 18.21 1.88 1.89
CA PHE A 157 18.63 1.73 0.50
C PHE A 157 19.23 0.35 0.26
N LEU A 158 19.12 -0.19 -0.97
CA LEU A 158 19.64 -1.54 -1.27
C LEU A 158 21.17 -1.61 -1.15
N ASN A 159 21.89 -0.57 -1.56
CA ASN A 159 23.35 -0.59 -1.69
C ASN A 159 24.07 0.39 -0.77
N ASN A 160 23.38 1.43 -0.28
CA ASN A 160 23.94 2.40 0.68
C ASN A 160 23.45 2.13 2.11
N GLN A 161 24.38 1.71 2.98
CA GLN A 161 24.13 1.44 4.40
C GLN A 161 24.77 2.48 5.34
N SER A 162 25.19 3.64 4.81
CA SER A 162 26.02 4.61 5.53
C SER A 162 25.34 5.32 6.70
N ASP A 163 24.02 5.21 6.86
CA ASP A 163 23.24 5.96 7.84
C ASP A 163 22.86 5.13 9.06
N TYR A 164 23.85 4.55 9.75
CA TYR A 164 23.62 3.89 11.04
C TYR A 164 24.08 4.82 12.19
N PRO A 165 23.22 5.16 13.17
CA PRO A 165 21.82 4.74 13.31
C PRO A 165 20.87 5.43 12.31
N CYS A 166 19.86 4.68 11.87
CA CYS A 166 18.86 5.17 10.92
C CYS A 166 17.88 6.12 11.63
N GLU A 167 17.88 7.38 11.22
CA GLU A 167 16.99 8.40 11.77
C GLU A 167 15.66 8.45 11.01
N MET A 168 14.57 8.67 11.76
CA MET A 168 13.25 8.88 11.18
C MET A 168 13.18 10.28 10.56
N MET A 169 12.73 10.37 9.31
CA MET A 169 12.66 11.62 8.55
C MET A 169 11.21 12.04 8.35
N SER A 170 10.85 13.26 8.78
CA SER A 170 9.53 13.85 8.56
C SER A 170 9.55 15.07 7.64
N ASP A 171 10.72 15.70 7.45
CA ASP A 171 10.85 16.85 6.56
C ASP A 171 10.93 16.41 5.09
N SER A 172 10.00 16.92 4.29
CA SER A 172 9.84 16.53 2.88
C SER A 172 11.07 16.90 2.04
N GLU A 173 11.66 18.06 2.29
CA GLU A 173 12.84 18.51 1.55
C GLU A 173 14.09 17.74 1.96
N ALA A 174 14.24 17.38 3.24
CA ALA A 174 15.30 16.51 3.72
C ALA A 174 15.20 15.11 3.10
N ILE A 175 14.00 14.52 3.03
CA ILE A 175 13.76 13.23 2.35
C ILE A 175 14.18 13.30 0.90
N ARG A 176 13.75 14.35 0.19
CA ARG A 176 14.11 14.57 -1.21
C ARG A 176 15.62 14.72 -1.38
N ALA A 177 16.23 15.61 -0.60
CA ALA A 177 17.67 15.87 -0.65
C ALA A 177 18.46 14.58 -0.38
N LYS A 178 18.02 13.78 0.61
CA LYS A 178 18.65 12.49 0.92
C LYS A 178 18.67 11.58 -0.30
N ILE A 179 17.50 11.33 -0.90
CA ILE A 179 17.36 10.45 -2.07
C ILE A 179 18.18 10.97 -3.26
N LEU A 180 18.15 12.28 -3.53
CA LEU A 180 18.92 12.87 -4.63
C LEU A 180 20.43 12.86 -4.39
N SER A 181 20.87 12.89 -3.14
CA SER A 181 22.30 12.85 -2.76
C SER A 181 22.87 11.43 -2.66
N THR A 182 22.01 10.40 -2.60
CA THR A 182 22.43 9.00 -2.53
C THR A 182 23.22 8.59 -3.77
N ARG A 183 24.30 7.81 -3.56
CA ARG A 183 25.12 7.28 -4.65
C ARG A 183 24.45 6.06 -5.28
N TYR A 184 23.89 6.22 -6.47
CA TYR A 184 23.29 5.11 -7.20
C TYR A 184 24.34 4.18 -7.84
N GLY A 185 24.22 2.89 -7.60
CA GLY A 185 25.09 1.83 -8.10
C GLY A 185 24.87 0.50 -7.36
N GLY A 186 25.51 -0.56 -7.83
CA GLY A 186 25.37 -1.89 -7.24
C GLY A 186 24.21 -2.69 -7.83
N PHE A 187 23.76 -3.70 -7.08
CA PHE A 187 22.82 -4.72 -7.54
C PHE A 187 21.45 -4.57 -6.88
N THR A 188 20.46 -5.26 -7.43
CA THR A 188 19.07 -5.23 -6.99
C THR A 188 18.81 -6.46 -6.14
N GLN A 189 19.43 -6.57 -4.95
CA GLN A 189 19.27 -7.74 -4.06
C GLN A 189 18.05 -7.56 -3.13
N LEU A 190 16.85 -7.46 -3.70
CA LEU A 190 15.61 -7.16 -2.98
C LEU A 190 15.36 -8.06 -1.76
N GLY A 191 15.52 -9.37 -1.87
CA GLY A 191 15.23 -10.31 -0.78
C GLY A 191 16.23 -10.20 0.35
N THR A 192 17.51 -10.24 0.00
CA THR A 192 18.62 -10.10 0.96
C THR A 192 18.54 -8.77 1.71
N MET A 193 18.23 -7.68 0.98
CA MET A 193 18.14 -6.35 1.57
C MET A 193 16.83 -6.12 2.33
N LEU A 194 15.71 -6.74 1.94
CA LEU A 194 14.49 -6.72 2.76
C LEU A 194 14.78 -7.31 4.15
N GLN A 195 15.51 -8.42 4.20
CA GLN A 195 15.85 -9.05 5.47
C GLN A 195 16.80 -8.18 6.29
N THR A 196 17.97 -7.88 5.73
CA THR A 196 19.07 -7.20 6.44
C THR A 196 18.79 -5.74 6.77
N ASN A 197 18.00 -5.04 5.96
CA ASN A 197 17.70 -3.62 6.18
C ASN A 197 16.36 -3.35 6.84
N ILE A 198 15.40 -4.26 6.75
CA ILE A 198 14.07 -4.04 7.33
C ILE A 198 13.79 -5.07 8.41
N THR A 199 13.65 -6.35 8.06
CA THR A 199 13.04 -7.29 9.01
C THR A 199 13.92 -7.55 10.22
N GLU A 200 15.24 -7.68 10.02
CA GLU A 200 16.18 -7.89 11.13
C GLU A 200 16.22 -6.68 12.08
N PRO A 201 16.59 -5.46 11.64
CA PRO A 201 16.79 -4.34 12.56
C PRO A 201 15.50 -3.73 13.10
N PHE A 202 14.38 -3.78 12.36
CA PHE A 202 13.13 -3.15 12.79
C PHE A 202 12.16 -4.10 13.48
N ILE A 203 12.30 -5.42 13.31
CA ILE A 203 11.41 -6.40 13.93
C ILE A 203 12.19 -7.26 14.91
N PHE A 204 13.10 -8.09 14.43
CA PHE A 204 13.67 -9.17 15.24
C PHE A 204 14.63 -8.64 16.30
N GLU A 205 15.57 -7.77 15.93
CA GLU A 205 16.47 -7.17 16.91
C GLU A 205 15.71 -6.29 17.92
N LYS A 206 14.72 -5.52 17.47
CA LYS A 206 13.88 -4.73 18.38
C LYS A 206 13.07 -5.62 19.30
N TYR A 207 12.57 -6.76 18.83
CA TYR A 207 11.88 -7.74 19.65
C TYR A 207 12.81 -8.30 20.73
N GLU A 208 14.02 -8.71 20.38
CA GLU A 208 15.03 -9.23 21.31
C GLU A 208 15.39 -8.21 22.40
N ARG A 209 15.50 -6.93 22.02
CA ARG A 209 15.75 -5.82 22.96
C ARG A 209 14.49 -5.35 23.71
N LYS A 210 13.30 -5.90 23.42
CA LYS A 210 12.00 -5.46 23.97
C LYS A 210 11.64 -4.00 23.62
N GLU A 211 12.11 -3.56 22.47
CA GLU A 211 11.95 -2.22 21.88
C GLU A 211 10.99 -2.21 20.68
N LEU A 212 10.38 -3.35 20.33
CA LEU A 212 9.36 -3.41 19.29
C LEU A 212 8.04 -2.80 19.81
N LYS A 213 7.85 -1.49 19.58
CA LYS A 213 6.72 -0.71 20.13
C LYS A 213 5.57 -0.46 19.15
N LYS A 214 5.84 -0.45 17.85
CA LYS A 214 4.83 -0.24 16.80
C LYS A 214 4.99 -1.30 15.71
N PRO A 215 3.88 -1.69 15.06
CA PRO A 215 3.93 -2.52 13.86
C PRO A 215 4.47 -1.70 12.68
N ILE A 216 4.84 -2.36 11.59
CA ILE A 216 5.55 -1.73 10.46
C ILE A 216 4.81 -1.88 9.13
N ILE A 217 4.75 -0.81 8.35
CA ILE A 217 4.45 -0.87 6.92
C ILE A 217 5.78 -0.77 6.16
N ALA A 218 6.20 -1.88 5.55
CA ALA A 218 7.43 -1.99 4.77
C ALA A 218 7.13 -1.81 3.29
N VAL A 219 7.61 -0.72 2.71
CA VAL A 219 7.37 -0.35 1.30
C VAL A 219 8.65 -0.52 0.49
N VAL A 220 8.63 -1.40 -0.50
CA VAL A 220 9.75 -1.63 -1.42
C VAL A 220 9.46 -0.93 -2.74
N ILE A 221 10.35 -0.04 -3.16
CA ILE A 221 10.25 0.70 -4.42
C ILE A 221 11.47 0.39 -5.27
N THR A 222 11.26 -0.23 -6.43
CA THR A 222 12.34 -0.68 -7.33
C THR A 222 12.02 -0.39 -8.80
N ASP A 223 13.04 -0.31 -9.64
CA ASP A 223 12.89 -0.26 -11.10
C ASP A 223 13.20 -1.57 -11.82
N GLY A 224 13.51 -2.62 -11.06
CA GLY A 224 14.10 -3.84 -11.57
C GLY A 224 13.57 -5.11 -10.91
N CYS A 225 14.11 -6.23 -11.36
CA CYS A 225 13.96 -7.53 -10.72
C CYS A 225 15.25 -7.89 -9.95
N PRO A 226 15.21 -8.94 -9.10
CA PRO A 226 16.38 -9.38 -8.37
C PRO A 226 17.62 -9.62 -9.25
N THR A 227 18.78 -9.12 -8.83
CA THR A 227 20.08 -9.40 -9.46
C THR A 227 21.12 -9.75 -8.41
N LYS A 228 22.06 -10.65 -8.75
CA LYS A 228 23.05 -11.22 -7.82
C LYS A 228 22.44 -11.92 -6.58
N GLU A 229 21.20 -12.37 -6.70
CA GLU A 229 20.53 -13.29 -5.80
C GLU A 229 19.55 -14.15 -6.60
N ARG A 230 18.98 -15.20 -5.99
CA ARG A 230 17.92 -15.98 -6.65
C ARG A 230 16.64 -15.14 -6.74
N ARG A 231 15.85 -15.34 -7.79
CA ARG A 231 14.63 -14.54 -8.03
C ARG A 231 13.59 -14.75 -6.93
N GLU A 232 13.61 -15.92 -6.29
CA GLU A 232 12.71 -16.32 -5.21
C GLU A 232 13.08 -15.71 -3.85
N MET A 233 14.31 -15.17 -3.69
CA MET A 233 14.79 -14.66 -2.39
C MET A 233 13.87 -13.61 -1.78
N PHE A 234 13.23 -12.77 -2.59
CA PHE A 234 12.28 -11.78 -2.10
C PHE A 234 11.04 -12.43 -1.48
N GLN A 235 10.44 -13.39 -2.19
CA GLN A 235 9.30 -14.16 -1.68
C GLN A 235 9.68 -14.96 -0.43
N GLU A 236 10.83 -15.61 -0.44
CA GLU A 236 11.35 -16.38 0.70
C GLU A 236 11.57 -15.48 1.93
N ALA A 237 12.08 -14.26 1.75
CA ALA A 237 12.27 -13.30 2.85
C ALA A 237 10.92 -12.86 3.47
N VAL A 238 9.90 -12.61 2.64
CA VAL A 238 8.53 -12.29 3.12
C VAL A 238 7.96 -13.47 3.91
N LEU A 239 8.01 -14.68 3.35
CA LEU A 239 7.52 -15.90 4.01
C LEU A 239 8.25 -16.17 5.32
N TYR A 240 9.57 -16.05 5.32
CA TYR A 240 10.39 -16.19 6.51
C TYR A 240 9.96 -15.21 7.61
N CYS A 241 9.79 -13.93 7.26
CA CYS A 241 9.37 -12.93 8.23
C CYS A 241 8.01 -13.24 8.85
N LYS A 242 7.02 -13.61 8.04
CA LYS A 242 5.66 -13.96 8.49
C LYS A 242 5.64 -15.23 9.35
N GLY A 243 6.43 -16.25 8.98
CA GLY A 243 6.61 -17.47 9.77
C GLY A 243 7.22 -17.18 11.14
N ARG A 244 8.28 -16.38 11.17
CA ARG A 244 8.94 -15.94 12.41
C ARG A 244 8.02 -15.13 13.32
N LEU A 245 7.23 -14.19 12.79
CA LEU A 245 6.24 -13.46 13.58
C LEU A 245 5.24 -14.42 14.26
N THR A 246 4.81 -15.46 13.53
CA THR A 246 3.91 -16.50 14.07
C THR A 246 4.56 -17.25 15.22
N GLU A 247 5.83 -17.65 15.09
CA GLU A 247 6.61 -18.30 16.17
C GLU A 247 6.72 -17.39 17.41
N LEU A 248 6.91 -16.08 17.19
CA LEU A 248 6.97 -15.05 18.22
C LEU A 248 5.60 -14.67 18.79
N LYS A 249 4.51 -15.29 18.32
CA LYS A 249 3.12 -15.03 18.74
C LYS A 249 2.65 -13.60 18.46
N TYR A 250 3.11 -13.06 17.34
CA TYR A 250 2.63 -11.82 16.73
C TYR A 250 1.72 -12.14 15.55
N GLU A 251 0.73 -11.29 15.34
CA GLU A 251 -0.22 -11.42 14.24
C GLU A 251 0.45 -11.09 12.90
N PRO A 252 -0.01 -11.67 11.77
CA PRO A 252 0.54 -11.36 10.44
C PRO A 252 0.53 -9.86 10.11
N ALA A 253 -0.48 -9.13 10.61
CA ALA A 253 -0.64 -7.69 10.44
C ALA A 253 0.36 -6.85 11.25
N SER A 254 1.25 -7.46 12.04
CA SER A 254 2.37 -6.78 12.71
C SER A 254 3.35 -6.16 11.72
N VAL A 255 3.39 -6.71 10.49
CA VAL A 255 4.17 -6.17 9.38
C VAL A 255 3.36 -6.27 8.11
N ILE A 256 3.26 -5.17 7.38
CA ILE A 256 2.57 -5.09 6.10
C ILE A 256 3.61 -4.86 5.02
N PHE A 257 3.77 -5.82 4.10
CA PHE A 257 4.68 -5.66 2.97
C PHE A 257 3.96 -5.11 1.74
N LEU A 258 4.57 -4.12 1.11
CA LEU A 258 4.19 -3.58 -0.18
C LEU A 258 5.40 -3.56 -1.11
N ILE A 259 5.21 -3.91 -2.37
CA ILE A 259 6.22 -3.71 -3.42
C ILE A 259 5.58 -2.96 -4.60
N SER A 260 6.29 -1.98 -5.13
CA SER A 260 5.85 -1.17 -6.27
C SER A 260 7.01 -0.86 -7.20
N ARG A 261 6.69 -0.71 -8.49
CA ARG A 261 7.68 -0.40 -9.52
C ARG A 261 7.68 1.08 -9.91
N ILE A 262 8.86 1.56 -10.24
CA ILE A 262 9.11 2.79 -10.99
C ILE A 262 9.82 2.40 -12.29
N GLY A 263 9.60 3.15 -13.36
CA GLY A 263 10.15 2.83 -14.65
C GLY A 263 9.41 1.69 -15.36
N ASP A 264 9.85 1.49 -16.60
CA ASP A 264 9.19 0.76 -17.66
C ASP A 264 9.90 -0.56 -18.01
N ASP A 265 10.67 -1.12 -17.08
CA ASP A 265 11.42 -2.35 -17.31
C ASP A 265 10.47 -3.58 -17.38
N PRO A 266 10.41 -4.30 -18.51
CA PRO A 266 9.53 -5.46 -18.66
C PRO A 266 9.88 -6.61 -17.71
N GLU A 267 11.15 -6.80 -17.37
CA GLU A 267 11.58 -7.85 -16.43
C GLU A 267 11.12 -7.54 -15.01
N ALA A 268 11.12 -6.26 -14.63
CA ALA A 268 10.55 -5.81 -13.36
C ALA A 268 9.03 -6.04 -13.32
N GLU A 269 8.32 -5.72 -14.40
CA GLU A 269 6.89 -5.99 -14.51
C GLU A 269 6.57 -7.49 -14.43
N PHE A 270 7.33 -8.34 -15.12
CA PHE A 270 7.19 -9.78 -15.05
C PHE A 270 7.48 -10.31 -13.64
N PHE A 271 8.54 -9.81 -12.98
CA PHE A 271 8.87 -10.15 -11.60
C PHE A 271 7.73 -9.81 -10.63
N LEU A 272 7.26 -8.55 -10.60
CA LEU A 272 6.20 -8.11 -9.69
C LEU A 272 4.87 -8.84 -9.93
N SER A 273 4.59 -9.18 -11.20
CA SER A 273 3.41 -9.97 -11.56
C SER A 273 3.52 -11.40 -11.01
N GLY A 274 4.71 -11.99 -11.08
CA GLY A 274 4.98 -13.31 -10.50
C GLY A 274 4.84 -13.38 -8.98
N LEU A 275 4.88 -12.25 -8.27
CA LEU A 275 4.65 -12.20 -6.82
C LEU A 275 3.17 -12.30 -6.43
N ARG A 276 2.23 -12.18 -7.39
CA ARG A 276 0.77 -12.30 -7.14
C ARG A 276 0.33 -13.76 -7.10
N THR A 277 0.90 -14.52 -6.18
CA THR A 277 0.52 -15.92 -5.94
C THR A 277 -0.43 -16.01 -4.75
N LYS A 278 -1.29 -17.04 -4.71
CA LYS A 278 -2.17 -17.29 -3.56
C LYS A 278 -1.40 -17.36 -2.23
N ALA A 279 -0.18 -17.91 -2.25
CA ALA A 279 0.65 -18.02 -1.05
C ALA A 279 1.15 -16.67 -0.52
N LEU A 280 1.27 -15.66 -1.39
CA LEU A 280 1.76 -14.33 -1.04
C LEU A 280 0.66 -13.28 -0.92
N GLU A 281 -0.53 -13.52 -1.48
CA GLU A 281 -1.65 -12.57 -1.54
C GLU A 281 -2.01 -12.00 -0.16
N GLU A 282 -1.91 -12.84 0.88
CA GLU A 282 -2.20 -12.51 2.28
C GLU A 282 -1.00 -11.90 3.03
N MET A 283 0.17 -11.83 2.40
CA MET A 283 1.43 -11.45 3.05
C MET A 283 2.12 -10.25 2.41
N LEU A 284 1.85 -10.01 1.14
CA LEU A 284 2.50 -9.02 0.29
C LEU A 284 1.49 -8.42 -0.67
N TYR A 285 1.36 -7.11 -0.60
CA TYR A 285 0.70 -6.36 -1.66
C TYR A 285 1.71 -6.03 -2.76
N SER A 286 1.55 -6.64 -3.94
CA SER A 286 2.26 -6.22 -5.15
C SER A 286 1.40 -5.19 -5.89
N CYS A 287 1.93 -3.99 -6.14
CA CYS A 287 1.22 -2.96 -6.90
C CYS A 287 1.31 -3.26 -8.41
N PRO A 288 0.18 -3.36 -9.13
CA PRO A 288 0.19 -3.70 -10.56
C PRO A 288 0.72 -2.54 -11.41
N ASP A 289 0.66 -1.34 -10.87
CA ASP A 289 0.95 -0.12 -11.59
C ASP A 289 2.38 0.34 -11.45
N GLN A 290 2.82 1.03 -12.49
CA GLN A 290 4.01 1.84 -12.48
C GLN A 290 3.72 3.21 -11.82
N LEU A 291 4.43 3.51 -10.73
CA LEU A 291 4.19 4.70 -9.91
C LEU A 291 4.52 6.00 -10.65
N ASP A 292 5.48 6.02 -11.57
CA ASP A 292 5.94 7.21 -12.29
C ASP A 292 5.23 7.47 -13.62
N LYS A 293 4.81 6.43 -14.36
CA LYS A 293 4.02 6.58 -15.59
C LYS A 293 2.74 7.38 -15.32
N ARG A 294 2.06 7.06 -14.22
CA ARG A 294 0.84 7.75 -13.80
C ARG A 294 1.13 9.14 -13.25
N ARG A 295 2.31 9.36 -12.67
CA ARG A 295 2.73 10.69 -12.20
C ARG A 295 2.90 11.70 -13.33
N HIS A 296 3.45 11.32 -14.49
CA HIS A 296 3.54 12.25 -15.63
C HIS A 296 2.17 12.75 -16.09
N VAL A 297 1.13 11.92 -15.94
CA VAL A 297 -0.27 12.28 -16.20
C VAL A 297 -0.77 13.29 -15.16
N PHE A 298 -0.56 13.02 -13.86
CA PHE A 298 -1.07 13.88 -12.79
C PHE A 298 -0.31 15.21 -12.63
N ARG A 299 1.01 15.24 -12.87
CA ARG A 299 1.81 16.49 -12.81
C ARG A 299 1.41 17.47 -13.92
N ARG A 300 1.03 16.97 -15.09
CA ARG A 300 0.56 17.80 -16.22
C ARG A 300 -0.86 18.32 -16.02
N ALA A 301 -1.64 17.69 -15.14
CA ALA A 301 -3.03 18.03 -14.89
C ALA A 301 -3.26 18.79 -13.56
N GLU A 302 -2.20 19.15 -12.82
CA GLU A 302 -2.25 19.75 -11.47
C GLU A 302 -3.02 18.92 -10.42
N LYS A 303 -3.21 17.63 -10.68
CA LYS A 303 -4.01 16.71 -9.84
C LYS A 303 -3.18 16.00 -8.78
N ASN A 304 -2.57 16.78 -7.89
CA ASN A 304 -1.74 16.23 -6.82
C ASN A 304 -2.52 15.35 -5.83
N SER A 305 -3.81 15.61 -5.63
CA SER A 305 -4.71 14.82 -4.78
C SER A 305 -4.93 13.41 -5.34
N GLU A 306 -5.18 13.25 -6.64
CA GLU A 306 -5.44 11.94 -7.27
C GLU A 306 -4.28 10.96 -7.12
N TYR A 307 -3.03 11.44 -7.19
CA TYR A 307 -1.88 10.57 -7.00
C TYR A 307 -1.72 10.12 -5.53
N SER A 308 -1.94 11.03 -4.58
CA SER A 308 -1.94 10.69 -3.15
C SER A 308 -3.11 9.78 -2.79
N SER A 309 -4.30 10.01 -3.36
CA SER A 309 -5.47 9.12 -3.29
C SER A 309 -5.11 7.70 -3.69
N ARG A 310 -4.40 7.55 -4.81
CA ARG A 310 -3.95 6.23 -5.29
C ARG A 310 -3.00 5.54 -4.33
N LEU A 311 -2.02 6.26 -3.79
CA LEU A 311 -1.11 5.70 -2.79
C LEU A 311 -1.87 5.28 -1.53
N ILE A 312 -2.82 6.11 -1.06
CA ILE A 312 -3.66 5.77 0.09
C ILE A 312 -4.49 4.52 -0.20
N ASN A 313 -5.11 4.41 -1.38
CA ASN A 313 -5.85 3.22 -1.80
C ASN A 313 -4.95 1.98 -1.85
N MET A 314 -3.71 2.12 -2.34
CA MET A 314 -2.71 1.05 -2.34
C MET A 314 -2.42 0.54 -0.91
N PHE A 315 -2.19 1.45 0.04
CA PHE A 315 -2.01 1.10 1.45
C PHE A 315 -3.27 0.49 2.07
N ALA A 316 -4.45 1.02 1.73
CA ALA A 316 -5.73 0.50 2.21
C ALA A 316 -5.98 -0.93 1.74
N THR A 317 -5.72 -1.25 0.47
CA THR A 317 -5.84 -2.62 -0.04
C THR A 317 -4.82 -3.56 0.62
N ALA A 318 -3.59 -3.10 0.85
CA ALA A 318 -2.58 -3.87 1.56
C ALA A 318 -2.98 -4.15 3.02
N LEU A 319 -3.63 -3.19 3.68
CA LEU A 319 -4.18 -3.34 5.02
C LEU A 319 -5.29 -4.40 5.04
N ASP A 320 -6.27 -4.29 4.14
CA ASP A 320 -7.41 -5.22 4.11
C ASP A 320 -6.95 -6.66 3.90
N GLY A 321 -6.11 -6.90 2.88
CA GLY A 321 -5.63 -8.24 2.54
C GLY A 321 -4.81 -8.91 3.66
N GLN A 322 -4.21 -8.12 4.56
CA GLN A 322 -3.38 -8.64 5.65
C GLN A 322 -4.09 -8.63 7.01
N ALA A 323 -5.22 -7.93 7.13
CA ALA A 323 -5.99 -7.78 8.36
C ALA A 323 -7.28 -8.61 8.38
N GLU A 324 -7.86 -8.97 7.23
CA GLU A 324 -9.12 -9.75 7.16
C GLU A 324 -8.94 -11.26 7.29
N MET A 325 -7.73 -11.70 7.59
CA MET A 325 -7.40 -13.11 7.81
C MET A 325 -8.31 -13.73 8.87
N PRO A 326 -9.07 -14.79 8.55
CA PRO A 326 -9.64 -15.64 9.57
C PRO A 326 -8.48 -16.20 10.38
N THR A 327 -8.47 -15.96 11.70
CA THR A 327 -7.61 -16.72 12.60
C THR A 327 -7.80 -18.19 12.26
N LEU A 328 -6.72 -18.88 11.84
CA LEU A 328 -6.69 -20.32 11.64
C LEU A 328 -7.54 -20.97 12.74
N ARG A 329 -8.63 -21.62 12.35
CA ARG A 329 -9.52 -22.26 13.31
C ARG A 329 -8.66 -23.20 14.16
N PRO A 330 -8.77 -23.19 15.50
CA PRO A 330 -8.11 -24.19 16.32
C PRO A 330 -8.77 -25.54 16.01
N GLY A 331 -8.22 -26.25 15.03
CA GLY A 331 -8.82 -27.43 14.43
C GLY A 331 -7.92 -28.18 13.44
N ASP A 332 -7.05 -27.49 12.70
CA ASP A 332 -6.11 -28.16 11.77
C ASP A 332 -4.83 -28.63 12.46
N ARG A 333 -4.99 -29.42 13.53
CA ARG A 333 -3.99 -30.36 14.02
C ARG A 333 -4.54 -31.77 13.94
N SER A 334 -4.38 -32.40 12.78
CA SER A 334 -4.33 -33.85 12.54
C SER A 334 -4.20 -34.02 11.02
N VAL A 335 -3.18 -34.67 10.45
CA VAL A 335 -2.59 -35.97 10.78
C VAL A 335 -1.07 -35.94 10.63
#